data_AF-A0A852TKE1-F1
#
_entry.id   AF-A0A852TKE1-F1
#
_cell.length_a   1.000
_cell.length_b   1.000
_cell.length_c   1.000
_cell.angle_alpha   90.00
_cell.angle_beta   90.00
_cell.angle_gamma   90.00
#
_symmetry.space_group_name_H-M   'P 1'
#
loop_
_entity.id
_entity.type
_entity.pdbx_description
1 polymer ?
#
loop_
_entity_poly.entity_id
_entity_poly.type
_entity_poly.pdbx_seq_one_letter_code
_entity_poly.pdbx_strand_id
1 'polypeptide(L)'
;MTKKKTIFGVIVLLFIIICWFLYQKITDDTYKGMSIIPEEHKDIPLFKGLEPTEHQYIMKGNHWEDIYHFYMKELPGRGWQKEYTESALDDNEADNDWSGFMSRWRKEDFDGELWISAQYNQSEDQTEVMFDKTEILQTTTWIEDVPDSICIYQSPSDQNCTEIKDKSKVEQIIRFINEAMDTNEEVDSRNETLIIDLNDSKVNVFYEDEKEIFLKSEKGTKLMKPEHEFLELLIEK
;
A
#
# COMPACT_ATOMS: atom_id res chain seq x y z
N MET A 1 28.90 28.60 -47.05
CA MET A 1 28.38 29.10 -45.75
C MET A 1 27.24 28.27 -45.18
N THR A 2 26.35 27.70 -46.00
CA THR A 2 25.17 26.91 -45.59
C THR A 2 25.52 25.63 -44.82
N LYS A 3 26.48 24.81 -45.29
CA LYS A 3 26.88 23.56 -44.59
C LYS A 3 27.38 23.78 -43.15
N LYS A 4 28.12 24.87 -42.89
CA LYS A 4 28.58 25.21 -41.52
C LYS A 4 27.42 25.61 -40.60
N LYS A 5 26.40 26.30 -41.13
CA LYS A 5 25.18 26.65 -40.38
C LYS A 5 24.31 25.42 -40.10
N THR A 6 24.23 24.47 -41.04
CA THR A 6 23.51 23.20 -40.84
C THR A 6 24.19 22.32 -39.79
N ILE A 7 25.52 22.17 -39.84
CA ILE A 7 26.29 21.42 -38.83
C ILE A 7 26.14 22.05 -37.45
N PHE A 8 26.23 23.38 -37.35
CA PHE A 8 26.02 24.09 -36.08
C PHE A 8 24.61 23.88 -35.52
N GLY A 9 23.57 23.91 -36.37
CA GLY A 9 22.20 23.63 -35.96
C GLY A 9 22.01 22.21 -35.40
N VAL A 10 22.65 21.21 -36.01
CA VAL A 10 22.62 19.82 -35.51
C VAL A 10 23.32 19.69 -34.16
N ILE A 11 24.46 20.37 -33.97
CA ILE A 11 25.19 20.38 -32.69
C ILE A 11 24.32 20.99 -31.59
N VAL A 12 23.67 22.14 -31.84
CA VAL A 12 22.78 22.79 -30.86
C VAL A 12 21.61 21.88 -30.50
N LEU A 13 21.00 21.20 -31.48
CA LEU A 13 19.91 20.26 -31.23
C LEU A 13 20.36 19.08 -30.37
N LEU A 14 21.54 18.51 -30.64
CA LEU A 14 22.12 17.44 -29.82
C LEU A 14 22.40 17.91 -28.39
N PHE A 15 22.89 19.14 -28.20
CA PHE A 15 23.06 19.71 -26.86
C PHE A 15 21.73 19.85 -26.11
N ILE A 16 20.67 20.31 -26.77
CA ILE A 16 19.35 20.40 -26.14
C ILE A 16 18.85 19.02 -25.70
N ILE A 17 18.99 18.00 -26.55
CA ILE A 17 18.59 16.63 -26.24
C ILE A 17 19.42 16.06 -25.08
N ILE A 18 20.74 16.28 -25.07
CA ILE A 18 21.62 15.82 -23.99
C ILE A 18 21.29 16.54 -22.68
N CYS A 19 21.08 17.85 -22.69
CA CYS A 19 20.67 18.61 -21.51
C CYS A 19 19.31 18.14 -20.99
N TRP A 20 18.35 17.85 -21.88
CA TRP A 20 17.06 17.30 -21.51
C TRP A 20 17.21 15.92 -20.85
N PHE A 21 17.99 15.03 -21.46
CA PHE A 21 18.22 13.68 -20.93
C PHE A 21 18.94 13.69 -19.58
N LEU A 22 19.97 14.55 -19.42
CA LEU A 22 20.66 14.73 -18.15
C LEU A 22 19.74 15.31 -17.07
N TYR A 23 18.88 16.26 -17.44
CA TYR A 23 17.91 16.85 -16.52
C TYR A 23 16.89 15.80 -16.04
N GLN A 24 16.31 15.01 -16.96
CA GLN A 24 15.42 13.91 -16.60
C GLN A 24 16.12 12.91 -15.68
N LYS A 25 17.34 12.48 -16.02
CA LYS A 25 18.08 11.52 -15.19
C LYS A 25 18.34 12.04 -13.77
N ILE A 26 18.76 13.30 -13.62
CA ILE A 26 18.98 13.88 -12.28
C ILE A 26 17.66 13.94 -11.50
N THR A 27 16.57 14.26 -12.16
CA THR A 27 15.22 14.28 -11.56
C THR A 27 14.83 12.88 -11.10
N ASP A 28 14.95 11.87 -11.98
CA ASP A 28 14.65 10.47 -11.66
C ASP A 28 15.50 9.96 -10.49
N ASP A 29 16.80 10.26 -10.48
CA ASP A 29 17.71 9.87 -9.39
C ASP A 29 17.36 10.59 -8.07
N THR A 30 16.81 11.82 -8.14
CA THR A 30 16.39 12.59 -6.96
C THR A 30 15.13 12.02 -6.32
N TYR A 31 14.20 11.44 -7.09
CA TYR A 31 12.92 10.96 -6.54
C TYR A 31 12.79 9.43 -6.47
N LYS A 32 13.86 8.70 -6.76
CA LYS A 32 13.87 7.25 -6.97
C LYS A 32 13.25 6.42 -5.83
N GLY A 33 13.38 6.88 -4.59
CA GLY A 33 12.87 6.21 -3.40
C GLY A 33 11.51 6.68 -2.91
N MET A 34 10.87 7.63 -3.60
CA MET A 34 9.60 8.22 -3.18
C MET A 34 8.44 7.67 -4.00
N SER A 35 7.37 7.27 -3.32
CA SER A 35 6.14 6.82 -3.98
C SER A 35 5.20 7.97 -4.35
N ILE A 36 5.36 9.14 -3.73
CA ILE A 36 4.66 10.39 -4.07
C ILE A 36 5.65 11.55 -4.19
N ILE A 37 5.55 12.30 -5.29
CA ILE A 37 6.31 13.52 -5.55
C ILE A 37 5.32 14.69 -5.56
N PRO A 38 5.14 15.44 -4.45
CA PRO A 38 4.17 16.55 -4.36
C PRO A 38 4.16 17.50 -5.56
N GLU A 39 5.32 17.81 -6.16
CA GLU A 39 5.45 18.69 -7.33
C GLU A 39 4.72 18.18 -8.59
N GLU A 40 4.50 16.86 -8.69
CA GLU A 40 3.76 16.24 -9.79
C GLU A 40 2.24 16.21 -9.54
N HIS A 41 1.81 16.55 -8.33
CA HIS A 41 0.41 16.51 -7.89
C HIS A 41 -0.14 17.92 -7.63
N LYS A 42 -1.21 18.31 -8.33
CA LYS A 42 -1.84 19.65 -8.14
C LYS A 42 -2.52 19.80 -6.77
N ASP A 43 -2.87 18.69 -6.16
CA ASP A 43 -3.68 18.57 -4.96
C ASP A 43 -2.89 18.16 -3.72
N ILE A 44 -1.58 17.91 -3.85
CA ILE A 44 -0.65 17.66 -2.74
C ILE A 44 0.32 18.85 -2.68
N PRO A 45 0.08 19.84 -1.80
CA PRO A 45 0.93 21.03 -1.75
C PRO A 45 2.26 20.73 -1.07
N LEU A 46 3.39 21.21 -1.61
CA LEU A 46 4.68 21.10 -0.93
C LEU A 46 4.87 22.26 0.06
N PHE A 47 5.23 21.95 1.32
CA PHE A 47 5.61 22.97 2.30
C PHE A 47 6.86 23.73 1.83
N LYS A 48 6.79 25.06 1.88
CA LYS A 48 7.87 25.91 1.36
C LYS A 48 9.17 25.73 2.17
N GLY A 49 10.25 25.39 1.47
CA GLY A 49 11.58 25.21 2.07
C GLY A 49 11.98 23.74 2.23
N LEU A 50 11.07 22.80 1.95
CA LEU A 50 11.42 21.40 1.76
C LEU A 50 12.21 21.22 0.47
N GLU A 51 13.34 20.56 0.57
CA GLU A 51 14.21 20.18 -0.56
C GLU A 51 14.22 18.65 -0.70
N PRO A 52 14.05 18.10 -1.92
CA PRO A 52 14.00 16.66 -2.12
C PRO A 52 15.39 16.01 -2.01
N THR A 53 15.40 14.78 -1.54
CA THR A 53 16.53 13.83 -1.54
C THR A 53 16.05 12.50 -2.13
N GLU A 54 16.93 11.51 -2.33
CA GLU A 54 16.57 10.21 -2.95
C GLU A 54 15.32 9.54 -2.32
N HIS A 55 15.08 9.73 -1.02
CA HIS A 55 14.02 9.01 -0.28
C HIS A 55 12.98 9.89 0.42
N GLN A 56 13.28 11.18 0.62
CA GLN A 56 12.44 12.06 1.45
C GLN A 56 12.74 13.53 1.16
N TYR A 57 11.94 14.43 1.71
CA TYR A 57 12.23 15.86 1.73
C TYR A 57 12.89 16.26 3.05
N ILE A 58 13.79 17.24 3.01
CA ILE A 58 14.46 17.77 4.19
C ILE A 58 14.33 19.29 4.28
N MET A 59 14.38 19.81 5.50
CA MET A 59 14.46 21.24 5.78
C MET A 59 15.32 21.45 7.04
N LYS A 60 16.32 22.33 6.95
CA LYS A 60 17.18 22.62 8.11
C LYS A 60 16.38 23.18 9.28
N GLY A 61 16.67 22.71 10.49
CA GLY A 61 16.04 23.12 11.74
C GLY A 61 14.80 22.31 12.08
N ASN A 62 14.26 22.59 13.27
CA ASN A 62 13.03 21.98 13.77
C ASN A 62 11.79 22.73 13.24
N HIS A 63 11.08 22.12 12.30
CA HIS A 63 9.92 22.68 11.60
C HIS A 63 8.74 21.72 11.53
N TRP A 64 8.80 20.55 12.19
CA TRP A 64 7.77 19.52 12.03
C TRP A 64 6.37 20.02 12.44
N GLU A 65 6.27 20.90 13.45
CA GLU A 65 5.00 21.48 13.92
C GLU A 65 4.39 22.45 12.90
N ASP A 66 5.21 23.30 12.27
CA ASP A 66 4.75 24.19 11.19
C ASP A 66 4.22 23.39 9.99
N ILE A 67 4.93 22.30 9.66
CA ILE A 67 4.58 21.38 8.57
C ILE A 67 3.29 20.63 8.90
N TYR A 68 3.12 20.17 10.14
CA TYR A 68 1.87 19.57 10.62
C TYR A 68 0.69 20.52 10.41
N HIS A 69 0.78 21.75 10.90
CA HIS A 69 -0.30 22.72 10.80
C HIS A 69 -0.61 23.11 9.35
N PHE A 70 0.41 23.17 8.49
CA PHE A 70 0.22 23.39 7.06
C PHE A 70 -0.64 22.31 6.41
N TYR A 71 -0.30 21.02 6.60
CA TYR A 71 -1.05 19.93 5.98
C TYR A 71 -2.46 19.77 6.54
N MET A 72 -2.62 19.93 7.87
CA MET A 72 -3.95 19.90 8.51
C MET A 72 -4.88 20.98 7.96
N LYS A 73 -4.33 22.10 7.47
CA LYS A 73 -5.09 23.21 6.91
C LYS A 73 -5.31 23.09 5.39
N GLU A 74 -4.26 22.78 4.63
CA GLU A 74 -4.29 22.87 3.17
C GLU A 74 -4.97 21.67 2.50
N LEU A 75 -4.79 20.46 3.04
CA LEU A 75 -5.29 19.23 2.40
C LEU A 75 -6.83 19.18 2.35
N PRO A 76 -7.58 19.53 3.42
CA PRO A 76 -9.04 19.58 3.35
C PRO A 76 -9.57 20.51 2.25
N GLY A 77 -8.91 21.66 2.05
CA GLY A 77 -9.26 22.61 1.00
C GLY A 77 -9.06 22.08 -0.43
N ARG A 78 -8.37 20.95 -0.59
CA ARG A 78 -8.06 20.29 -1.87
C ARG A 78 -8.82 18.97 -2.06
N GLY A 79 -9.80 18.72 -1.20
CA GLY A 79 -10.69 17.55 -1.26
C GLY A 79 -10.17 16.31 -0.54
N TRP A 80 -9.08 16.42 0.23
CA TRP A 80 -8.59 15.32 1.05
C TRP A 80 -9.36 15.21 2.36
N GLN A 81 -9.71 13.99 2.72
CA GLN A 81 -10.36 13.65 3.97
C GLN A 81 -9.35 12.97 4.88
N LYS A 82 -9.28 13.41 6.14
CA LYS A 82 -8.34 12.87 7.12
C LYS A 82 -8.88 11.56 7.68
N GLU A 83 -8.17 10.47 7.48
CA GLU A 83 -8.49 9.14 8.04
C GLU A 83 -7.81 8.93 9.39
N TYR A 84 -6.56 9.38 9.50
CA TYR A 84 -5.73 9.16 10.69
C TYR A 84 -4.78 10.33 10.91
N THR A 85 -4.48 10.59 12.17
CA THR A 85 -3.42 11.50 12.58
C THR A 85 -2.87 11.09 13.93
N GLU A 86 -1.58 11.28 14.10
CA GLU A 86 -0.85 11.12 15.35
C GLU A 86 0.26 12.16 15.37
N SER A 87 0.49 12.77 16.53
CA SER A 87 1.48 13.84 16.66
C SER A 87 2.03 13.89 18.07
N ALA A 88 3.29 14.30 18.19
CA ALA A 88 3.92 14.60 19.47
C ALA A 88 3.21 15.72 20.24
N LEU A 89 2.38 16.54 19.57
CA LEU A 89 1.53 17.54 20.24
C LEU A 89 0.49 16.92 21.17
N ASP A 90 0.08 15.68 20.91
CA ASP A 90 -0.94 14.97 21.68
C ASP A 90 -0.33 14.10 22.79
N ASP A 91 1.00 14.05 22.89
CA ASP A 91 1.72 13.26 23.88
C ASP A 91 1.85 14.01 25.21
N ASN A 92 1.37 13.39 26.29
CA ASN A 92 1.45 13.93 27.64
C ASN A 92 2.53 13.24 28.49
N GLU A 93 3.24 12.24 27.92
CA GLU A 93 4.31 11.55 28.61
C GLU A 93 5.60 12.38 28.56
N ALA A 94 5.96 12.97 29.70
CA ALA A 94 7.13 13.84 29.83
C ALA A 94 8.46 13.17 29.45
N ASP A 95 8.50 11.83 29.39
CA ASP A 95 9.69 11.05 29.05
C ASP A 95 9.79 10.73 27.54
N ASN A 96 8.73 10.99 26.75
CA ASN A 96 8.73 10.74 25.31
C ASN A 96 9.07 12.03 24.55
N ASP A 97 10.34 12.17 24.15
CA ASP A 97 10.86 13.35 23.43
C ASP A 97 10.75 13.21 21.89
N TRP A 98 9.79 12.41 21.41
CA TRP A 98 9.60 12.30 19.96
C TRP A 98 9.08 13.64 19.40
N SER A 99 9.59 14.01 18.23
CA SER A 99 9.34 15.32 17.61
C SER A 99 8.86 15.11 16.19
N GLY A 100 7.56 14.91 16.01
CA GLY A 100 7.01 14.60 14.70
C GLY A 100 5.50 14.39 14.65
N PHE A 101 5.04 13.99 13.47
CA PHE A 101 3.67 13.57 13.23
C PHE A 101 3.60 12.57 12.09
N MET A 102 2.49 11.85 12.04
CA MET A 102 2.07 11.09 10.87
C MET A 102 0.59 11.29 10.61
N SER A 103 0.18 11.26 9.35
CA SER A 103 -1.22 11.45 8.95
C SER A 103 -1.57 10.65 7.70
N ARG A 104 -2.81 10.20 7.61
CA ARG A 104 -3.36 9.49 6.43
C ARG A 104 -4.56 10.22 5.88
N TRP A 105 -4.62 10.29 4.56
CA TRP A 105 -5.61 11.06 3.84
C TRP A 105 -6.18 10.28 2.66
N ARG A 106 -7.49 10.36 2.48
CA ARG A 106 -8.21 9.79 1.34
C ARG A 106 -8.79 10.87 0.45
N LYS A 107 -8.93 10.54 -0.83
CA LYS A 107 -9.61 11.38 -1.82
C LYS A 107 -10.25 10.49 -2.88
N GLU A 108 -11.47 10.83 -3.31
CA GLU A 108 -12.31 9.98 -4.17
C GLU A 108 -11.62 9.55 -5.47
N ASP A 109 -10.88 10.46 -6.11
CA ASP A 109 -10.19 10.22 -7.38
C ASP A 109 -8.70 9.86 -7.20
N PHE A 110 -8.27 9.57 -5.98
CA PHE A 110 -6.91 9.14 -5.68
C PHE A 110 -6.91 7.65 -5.36
N ASP A 111 -6.24 6.87 -6.20
CA ASP A 111 -6.06 5.43 -5.99
C ASP A 111 -5.11 5.22 -4.80
N GLY A 112 -5.64 4.95 -3.60
CA GLY A 112 -4.88 4.73 -2.36
C GLY A 112 -5.16 5.75 -1.26
N GLU A 113 -4.29 5.79 -0.25
CA GLU A 113 -4.21 6.84 0.76
C GLU A 113 -2.88 7.58 0.62
N LEU A 114 -2.90 8.88 0.84
CA LEU A 114 -1.71 9.69 1.02
C LEU A 114 -1.30 9.60 2.50
N TRP A 115 -0.11 9.04 2.75
CA TRP A 115 0.55 9.04 4.03
C TRP A 115 1.60 10.15 4.06
N ILE A 116 1.56 11.01 5.09
CA ILE A 116 2.56 12.05 5.31
C ILE A 116 3.12 11.86 6.70
N SER A 117 4.44 11.73 6.82
CA SER A 117 5.15 11.80 8.08
C SER A 117 6.16 12.93 8.07
N ALA A 118 6.36 13.52 9.25
CA ALA A 118 7.49 14.39 9.48
C ALA A 118 8.12 14.09 10.84
N GLN A 119 9.45 14.18 10.90
CA GLN A 119 10.20 14.04 12.14
C GLN A 119 11.36 15.03 12.17
N TYR A 120 11.71 15.54 13.36
CA TYR A 120 12.91 16.31 13.56
C TYR A 120 14.07 15.41 13.98
N ASN A 121 15.07 15.33 13.11
CA ASN A 121 16.33 14.64 13.37
C ASN A 121 17.30 15.60 14.08
N GLN A 122 17.35 15.50 15.42
CA GLN A 122 18.22 16.33 16.25
C GLN A 122 19.72 16.18 15.93
N SER A 123 20.14 15.02 15.40
CA SER A 123 21.56 14.75 15.13
C SER A 123 22.06 15.53 13.90
N GLU A 124 21.18 15.72 12.92
CA GLU A 124 21.48 16.39 11.66
C GLU A 124 20.93 17.84 11.62
N ASP A 125 20.25 18.30 12.69
CA ASP A 125 19.59 19.61 12.77
C ASP A 125 18.67 19.86 11.57
N GLN A 126 17.80 18.88 11.26
CA GLN A 126 16.89 18.96 10.13
C GLN A 126 15.56 18.27 10.41
N THR A 127 14.49 18.76 9.79
CA THR A 127 13.20 18.08 9.69
C THR A 127 13.15 17.27 8.41
N GLU A 128 12.74 16.03 8.53
CA GLU A 128 12.62 15.05 7.46
C GLU A 128 11.12 14.79 7.22
N VAL A 129 10.68 14.80 5.96
CA VAL A 129 9.28 14.64 5.57
C VAL A 129 9.16 13.61 4.46
N MET A 130 8.31 12.61 4.66
CA MET A 130 8.06 11.56 3.68
C MET A 130 6.60 11.61 3.22
N PHE A 131 6.40 11.41 1.92
CA PHE A 131 5.09 11.27 1.29
C PHE A 131 5.01 9.90 0.67
N ASP A 132 4.06 9.11 1.13
CA ASP A 132 3.83 7.78 0.59
C ASP A 132 2.41 7.58 0.10
N LYS A 133 2.29 6.73 -0.92
CA LYS A 133 1.02 6.13 -1.33
C LYS A 133 0.92 4.75 -0.70
N THR A 134 -0.09 4.58 0.15
CA THR A 134 -0.47 3.25 0.67
C THR A 134 -1.71 2.77 -0.05
N GLU A 135 -1.72 1.53 -0.51
CA GLU A 135 -2.92 0.93 -1.09
C GLU A 135 -4.03 0.81 -0.04
N ILE A 136 -5.28 1.05 -0.45
CA ILE A 136 -6.42 0.77 0.41
C ILE A 136 -6.70 -0.71 0.31
N LEU A 137 -6.42 -1.44 1.39
CA LEU A 137 -6.76 -2.86 1.49
C LEU A 137 -8.28 -2.98 1.52
N GLN A 138 -8.89 -3.37 0.39
CA GLN A 138 -10.32 -3.64 0.32
C GLN A 138 -10.61 -5.07 0.75
N THR A 139 -11.67 -5.25 1.51
CA THR A 139 -12.19 -6.57 1.91
C THR A 139 -13.67 -6.62 1.58
N THR A 140 -14.04 -7.39 0.56
CA THR A 140 -15.43 -7.67 0.24
C THR A 140 -15.93 -8.90 1.00
N THR A 141 -17.14 -8.85 1.54
CA THR A 141 -17.79 -10.03 2.12
C THR A 141 -18.21 -10.98 1.00
N TRP A 142 -17.64 -12.19 0.99
CA TRP A 142 -18.01 -13.24 0.04
C TRP A 142 -19.14 -14.12 0.58
N ILE A 143 -19.25 -14.29 1.89
CA ILE A 143 -20.18 -15.24 2.50
C ILE A 143 -20.95 -14.50 3.58
N GLU A 144 -22.22 -14.17 3.31
CA GLU A 144 -23.09 -13.44 4.23
C GLU A 144 -23.76 -14.38 5.23
N ASP A 145 -24.31 -15.49 4.74
CA ASP A 145 -24.97 -16.50 5.56
C ASP A 145 -24.03 -17.67 5.86
N VAL A 146 -23.90 -18.00 7.15
CA VAL A 146 -23.10 -19.12 7.62
C VAL A 146 -23.85 -20.44 7.34
N PRO A 147 -23.32 -21.35 6.51
CA PRO A 147 -23.94 -22.64 6.24
C PRO A 147 -23.84 -23.58 7.45
N ASP A 148 -24.75 -24.53 7.55
CA ASP A 148 -24.77 -25.52 8.65
C ASP A 148 -23.58 -26.50 8.60
N SER A 149 -23.04 -26.75 7.41
CA SER A 149 -21.83 -27.53 7.21
C SER A 149 -21.08 -27.09 5.95
N ILE A 150 -19.79 -27.43 5.91
CA ILE A 150 -18.91 -27.22 4.77
C ILE A 150 -18.16 -28.52 4.46
N CYS A 151 -17.68 -28.65 3.23
CA CYS A 151 -17.05 -29.86 2.71
C CYS A 151 -15.68 -29.50 2.13
N ILE A 152 -14.61 -30.09 2.67
CA ILE A 152 -13.22 -29.78 2.29
C ILE A 152 -12.63 -30.93 1.48
N TYR A 153 -12.21 -30.61 0.26
CA TYR A 153 -11.48 -31.51 -0.62
C TYR A 153 -9.99 -31.17 -0.53
N GLN A 154 -9.15 -32.14 -0.15
CA GLN A 154 -7.72 -31.92 0.03
C GLN A 154 -6.97 -31.76 -1.31
N SER A 155 -7.58 -32.24 -2.40
CA SER A 155 -7.12 -32.04 -3.77
C SER A 155 -8.30 -31.80 -4.72
N PRO A 156 -8.11 -31.03 -5.82
CA PRO A 156 -9.15 -30.83 -6.84
C PRO A 156 -9.66 -32.12 -7.50
N SER A 157 -8.87 -33.20 -7.44
CA SER A 157 -9.25 -34.51 -7.99
C SER A 157 -10.00 -35.41 -7.02
N ASP A 158 -10.13 -35.01 -5.75
CA ASP A 158 -10.73 -35.85 -4.72
C ASP A 158 -12.24 -36.02 -4.94
N GLN A 159 -12.71 -37.26 -4.80
CA GLN A 159 -14.14 -37.58 -4.90
C GLN A 159 -14.87 -37.46 -3.56
N ASN A 160 -14.13 -37.61 -2.46
CA ASN A 160 -14.65 -37.53 -1.10
C ASN A 160 -14.09 -36.27 -0.43
N CYS A 161 -14.87 -35.70 0.47
CA CYS A 161 -14.45 -34.56 1.29
C CYS A 161 -14.57 -34.88 2.78
N THR A 162 -13.84 -34.10 3.57
CA THR A 162 -14.06 -34.02 5.02
C THR A 162 -15.17 -33.01 5.30
N GLU A 163 -16.28 -33.48 5.85
CA GLU A 163 -17.42 -32.63 6.21
C GLU A 163 -17.21 -32.02 7.62
N ILE A 164 -17.24 -30.69 7.73
CA ILE A 164 -17.19 -29.97 9.00
C ILE A 164 -18.59 -29.47 9.35
N LYS A 165 -19.11 -29.95 10.49
CA LYS A 165 -20.41 -29.54 11.08
C LYS A 165 -20.27 -28.73 12.37
N ASP A 166 -19.05 -28.55 12.85
CA ASP A 166 -18.81 -27.73 14.04
C ASP A 166 -19.03 -26.27 13.67
N LYS A 167 -20.12 -25.70 14.19
CA LYS A 167 -20.52 -24.32 13.89
C LYS A 167 -19.42 -23.30 14.20
N SER A 168 -18.68 -23.48 15.29
CA SER A 168 -17.59 -22.54 15.62
C SER A 168 -16.46 -22.61 14.62
N LYS A 169 -16.13 -23.81 14.10
CA LYS A 169 -15.11 -23.95 13.06
C LYS A 169 -15.57 -23.37 11.73
N VAL A 170 -16.82 -23.62 11.34
CA VAL A 170 -17.40 -23.07 10.11
C VAL A 170 -17.40 -21.54 10.14
N GLU A 171 -17.84 -20.94 11.25
CA GLU A 171 -17.81 -19.49 11.45
C GLU A 171 -16.40 -18.91 11.37
N GLN A 172 -15.40 -19.58 11.97
CA GLN A 172 -14.00 -19.13 11.91
C GLN A 172 -13.44 -19.18 10.48
N ILE A 173 -13.67 -20.26 9.74
CA ILE A 173 -13.23 -20.39 8.35
C ILE A 173 -13.83 -19.27 7.49
N ILE A 174 -15.12 -19.00 7.65
CA ILE A 174 -15.82 -17.94 6.91
C ILE A 174 -15.28 -16.56 7.28
N ARG A 175 -14.98 -16.33 8.56
CA ARG A 175 -14.36 -15.08 9.01
C ARG A 175 -13.03 -14.85 8.29
N PHE A 176 -12.13 -15.84 8.26
CA PHE A 176 -10.87 -15.72 7.52
C PHE A 176 -11.08 -15.43 6.04
N ILE A 177 -12.03 -16.09 5.38
CA ILE A 177 -12.33 -15.85 3.96
C ILE A 177 -12.81 -14.41 3.72
N ASN A 178 -13.70 -13.91 4.58
CA ASN A 178 -14.25 -12.56 4.43
C ASN A 178 -13.27 -11.45 4.82
N GLU A 179 -12.38 -11.71 5.79
CA GLU A 179 -11.34 -10.76 6.22
C GLU A 179 -10.13 -10.73 5.28
N ALA A 180 -9.96 -11.73 4.41
CA ALA A 180 -8.92 -11.73 3.40
C ALA A 180 -9.12 -10.58 2.38
N MET A 181 -8.00 -9.99 1.97
CA MET A 181 -7.94 -8.79 1.14
C MET A 181 -8.29 -9.12 -0.31
N ASP A 182 -9.11 -8.32 -0.96
CA ASP A 182 -9.36 -8.44 -2.39
C ASP A 182 -8.07 -8.13 -3.17
N THR A 183 -7.75 -8.94 -4.16
CA THR A 183 -6.57 -8.74 -5.00
C THR A 183 -6.87 -9.03 -6.48
N ASN A 184 -6.15 -8.32 -7.35
CA ASN A 184 -6.12 -8.58 -8.80
C ASN A 184 -4.86 -9.36 -9.21
N GLU A 185 -4.03 -9.76 -8.25
CA GLU A 185 -2.84 -10.57 -8.52
C GLU A 185 -3.21 -11.90 -9.16
N GLU A 186 -2.41 -12.31 -10.14
CA GLU A 186 -2.52 -13.66 -10.68
C GLU A 186 -2.09 -14.66 -9.60
N VAL A 187 -2.91 -15.68 -9.40
CA VAL A 187 -2.58 -16.76 -8.46
C VAL A 187 -1.40 -17.53 -9.05
N ASP A 188 -0.21 -17.29 -8.50
CA ASP A 188 0.97 -18.09 -8.79
C ASP A 188 0.67 -19.57 -8.53
N SER A 189 1.24 -20.45 -9.35
CA SER A 189 1.14 -21.89 -9.11
C SER A 189 1.77 -22.22 -7.74
N ARG A 190 0.95 -22.43 -6.71
CA ARG A 190 1.39 -22.93 -5.40
C ARG A 190 1.47 -24.46 -5.42
N ASN A 191 2.24 -25.02 -4.49
CA ASN A 191 2.43 -26.46 -4.39
C ASN A 191 1.15 -27.19 -3.97
N GLU A 192 0.35 -26.57 -3.11
CA GLU A 192 -0.84 -27.19 -2.54
C GLU A 192 -2.11 -26.42 -2.93
N THR A 193 -3.17 -27.16 -3.22
CA THR A 193 -4.49 -26.61 -3.54
C THR A 193 -5.58 -27.45 -2.91
N LEU A 194 -6.40 -26.84 -2.06
CA LEU A 194 -7.60 -27.46 -1.51
C LEU A 194 -8.86 -26.71 -1.97
N ILE A 195 -10.02 -27.33 -1.84
CA ILE A 195 -11.31 -26.73 -2.20
C ILE A 195 -12.24 -26.76 -0.99
N ILE A 196 -12.77 -25.60 -0.61
CA ILE A 196 -13.84 -25.46 0.37
C ILE A 196 -15.15 -25.33 -0.40
N ASP A 197 -16.05 -26.28 -0.20
CA ASP A 197 -17.42 -26.28 -0.74
C ASP A 197 -18.39 -25.81 0.35
N LEU A 198 -19.05 -24.68 0.10
CA LEU A 198 -19.97 -23.97 0.98
C LEU A 198 -21.44 -24.20 0.58
N ASN A 199 -21.72 -25.28 -0.17
CA ASN A 199 -22.99 -25.60 -0.83
C ASN A 199 -23.31 -24.71 -2.04
N ASP A 200 -23.39 -23.40 -1.83
CA ASP A 200 -23.78 -22.43 -2.86
C ASP A 200 -22.57 -21.82 -3.59
N SER A 201 -21.36 -22.05 -3.07
CA SER A 201 -20.13 -21.54 -3.66
C SER A 201 -18.93 -22.41 -3.34
N LYS A 202 -17.88 -22.30 -4.16
CA LYS A 202 -16.61 -22.98 -3.96
C LYS A 202 -15.48 -21.97 -3.87
N VAL A 203 -14.58 -22.21 -2.91
CA VAL A 203 -13.37 -21.42 -2.73
C VAL A 203 -12.18 -22.35 -2.89
N ASN A 204 -11.36 -22.10 -3.91
CA ASN A 204 -10.07 -22.76 -4.06
C ASN A 204 -9.06 -22.02 -3.19
N VAL A 205 -8.29 -22.77 -2.41
CA VAL A 205 -7.29 -22.23 -1.49
C VAL A 205 -5.92 -22.71 -1.97
N PHE A 206 -5.06 -21.78 -2.34
CA PHE A 206 -3.70 -22.03 -2.80
C PHE A 206 -2.72 -21.57 -1.72
N TYR A 207 -1.92 -22.49 -1.21
CA TYR A 207 -1.04 -22.22 -0.07
C TYR A 207 0.32 -22.92 -0.22
N GLU A 208 1.33 -22.39 0.46
CA GLU A 208 2.68 -22.96 0.55
C GLU A 208 3.37 -22.38 1.79
N ASP A 209 3.55 -23.19 2.84
CA ASP A 209 4.22 -22.86 4.11
C ASP A 209 4.16 -21.37 4.53
N GLU A 210 5.26 -20.64 4.36
CA GLU A 210 5.42 -19.24 4.80
C GLU A 210 4.99 -18.19 3.77
N LYS A 211 4.35 -18.60 2.68
CA LYS A 211 3.86 -17.70 1.63
C LYS A 211 2.40 -17.33 1.86
N GLU A 212 1.98 -16.22 1.26
CA GLU A 212 0.58 -15.79 1.32
C GLU A 212 -0.36 -16.83 0.70
N ILE A 213 -1.56 -16.89 1.26
CA ILE A 213 -2.61 -17.81 0.85
C ILE A 213 -3.54 -17.06 -0.10
N PHE A 214 -3.74 -17.63 -1.29
CA PHE A 214 -4.72 -17.12 -2.25
C PHE A 214 -6.03 -17.88 -2.13
N LEU A 215 -7.14 -17.14 -2.09
CA LEU A 215 -8.49 -17.68 -2.19
C LEU A 215 -9.07 -17.28 -3.54
N LYS A 216 -9.63 -18.23 -4.29
CA LYS A 216 -10.25 -17.98 -5.58
C LYS A 216 -11.65 -18.54 -5.65
N SER A 217 -12.61 -17.68 -5.99
CA SER A 217 -14.00 -18.04 -6.23
C SER A 217 -14.52 -17.35 -7.51
N GLU A 218 -15.79 -17.57 -7.84
CA GLU A 218 -16.46 -16.83 -8.92
C GLU A 218 -16.60 -15.33 -8.62
N LYS A 219 -16.48 -14.92 -7.35
CA LYS A 219 -16.55 -13.52 -6.91
C LYS A 219 -15.24 -12.75 -7.10
N GLY A 220 -14.13 -13.45 -7.33
CA GLY A 220 -12.80 -12.86 -7.53
C GLY A 220 -11.69 -13.64 -6.82
N THR A 221 -10.59 -12.93 -6.55
CA THR A 221 -9.43 -13.45 -5.82
C THR A 221 -9.23 -12.65 -4.55
N LYS A 222 -8.89 -13.34 -3.46
CA LYS A 222 -8.44 -12.73 -2.21
C LYS A 222 -7.06 -13.25 -1.81
N LEU A 223 -6.34 -12.43 -1.05
CA LEU A 223 -5.03 -12.70 -0.48
C LEU A 223 -5.11 -12.57 1.04
N MET A 224 -4.50 -13.50 1.76
CA MET A 224 -4.24 -13.36 3.18
C MET A 224 -2.79 -13.74 3.50
N LYS A 225 -2.29 -13.25 4.63
CA LYS A 225 -1.00 -13.66 5.18
C LYS A 225 -0.97 -15.18 5.41
N PRO A 226 0.20 -15.80 5.63
CA PRO A 226 0.30 -17.20 6.04
C PRO A 226 -0.36 -17.41 7.42
N GLU A 227 -1.69 -17.60 7.42
CA GLU A 227 -2.50 -17.79 8.61
C GLU A 227 -2.51 -19.27 9.00
N HIS A 228 -1.60 -19.67 9.90
CA HIS A 228 -1.51 -21.06 10.35
C HIS A 228 -2.82 -21.57 10.98
N GLU A 229 -3.50 -20.73 11.76
CA GLU A 229 -4.80 -21.08 12.37
C GLU A 229 -5.85 -21.42 11.31
N PHE A 230 -5.85 -20.70 10.18
CA PHE A 230 -6.74 -20.99 9.07
C PHE A 230 -6.44 -22.35 8.45
N LEU A 231 -5.17 -22.65 8.17
CA LEU A 231 -4.77 -23.94 7.59
C LEU A 231 -5.03 -25.13 8.53
N GLU A 232 -4.84 -24.96 9.84
CA GLU A 232 -5.14 -25.99 10.85
C GLU A 232 -6.63 -26.35 10.92
N LEU A 233 -7.52 -25.41 10.57
CA LEU A 233 -8.95 -25.69 10.48
C LEU A 233 -9.33 -26.52 9.25
N LEU A 234 -8.48 -26.51 8.21
CA LEU A 234 -8.77 -27.12 6.90
C LEU A 234 -8.04 -28.45 6.69
N ILE A 235 -6.86 -28.60 7.28
CA ILE A 235 -6.00 -29.77 7.11
C ILE A 235 -6.16 -30.66 8.34
N GLU A 236 -6.81 -31.82 8.17
CA GLU A 236 -6.76 -32.87 9.19
C GLU A 236 -5.34 -33.45 9.25
N LYS A 237 -4.75 -33.51 10.45
CA LYS A 237 -3.54 -34.30 10.72
C LYS A 237 -3.88 -35.77 10.88
#